data_AF-A0A7X7XWX8-F1
#
_entry.id   AF-A0A7X7XWX8-F1
#
_cell.length_a   1.000
_cell.length_b   1.000
_cell.length_c   1.000
_cell.angle_alpha   90.00
_cell.angle_beta   90.00
_cell.angle_gamma   90.00
#
_symmetry.space_group_name_H-M   'P 1'
#
loop_
_entity.id
_entity.type
_entity.pdbx_description
1 polymer ?
#
loop_
_entity_poly.entity_id
_entity_poly.type
_entity_poly.pdbx_seq_one_letter_code
_entity_poly.pdbx_strand_id
1 'polypeptide(L)'
;MNKTNSLIINLISLLVFILAVTAFFIINDLNFSNCILNINFLFLIFSFFVVTIVLHELIHGIAYKFFGAKLKFGFKHLNIYTIDTSGNTYGVLEMFVIMFLPLLFLTVLFLILSYIFKENYHYFIFCTIFNVASSIGDIILFIYMLSKGGGCKIKDTNYGFLMYKKS
;
A
#
# COMPACT_ATOMS: atom_id res chain seq x y z
N MET A 1 -2.65 7.38 14.72
CA MET A 1 -3.39 6.11 14.91
C MET A 1 -2.53 5.19 15.76
N ASN A 2 -3.08 4.65 16.86
CA ASN A 2 -2.34 3.75 17.77
C ASN A 2 -2.33 2.31 17.24
N LYS A 3 -1.44 1.46 17.79
CA LYS A 3 -1.27 0.03 17.43
C LYS A 3 -2.58 -0.77 17.36
N THR A 4 -3.58 -0.45 18.18
CA THR A 4 -4.90 -1.11 18.18
C THR A 4 -5.69 -0.90 16.89
N ASN A 5 -5.50 0.22 16.18
CA ASN A 5 -6.17 0.43 14.90
C ASN A 5 -5.51 -0.34 13.75
N SER A 6 -4.27 -0.82 13.92
CA SER A 6 -3.54 -1.53 12.87
C SER A 6 -4.17 -2.89 12.53
N LEU A 7 -4.68 -3.63 13.53
CA LEU A 7 -5.36 -4.90 13.30
C LEU A 7 -6.64 -4.71 12.48
N ILE A 8 -7.43 -3.69 12.81
CA ILE A 8 -8.68 -3.39 12.09
C ILE A 8 -8.37 -3.01 10.65
N ILE A 9 -7.38 -2.14 10.42
CA ILE A 9 -6.95 -1.76 9.07
C ILE A 9 -6.50 -2.99 8.28
N ASN A 10 -5.70 -3.87 8.86
CA ASN A 10 -5.24 -5.09 8.20
C ASN A 10 -6.39 -6.04 7.88
N LEU A 11 -7.39 -6.16 8.76
CA LEU A 11 -8.60 -6.96 8.50
C LEU A 11 -9.43 -6.38 7.36
N ILE A 12 -9.61 -5.05 7.31
CA ILE A 12 -10.29 -4.39 6.19
C ILE A 12 -9.50 -4.60 4.89
N SER A 13 -8.18 -4.48 4.95
CA SER A 13 -7.30 -4.67 3.79
C SER A 13 -7.40 -6.10 3.26
N LEU A 14 -7.38 -7.09 4.16
CA LEU A 14 -7.57 -8.50 3.82
C LEU A 14 -8.97 -8.76 3.24
N LEU A 15 -10.01 -8.14 3.79
CA LEU A 15 -11.36 -8.28 3.28
C LEU A 15 -11.47 -7.75 1.85
N VAL A 16 -10.93 -6.55 1.58
CA VAL A 16 -10.95 -5.97 0.22
C VAL A 16 -10.12 -6.83 -0.74
N PHE A 17 -8.96 -7.32 -0.30
CA PHE A 17 -8.16 -8.26 -1.10
C PHE A 17 -8.96 -9.51 -1.48
N ILE A 18 -9.62 -10.17 -0.51
CA ILE A 18 -10.43 -11.36 -0.76
C ILE A 18 -11.57 -11.05 -1.74
N LEU A 19 -12.31 -9.96 -1.52
CA LEU A 19 -13.43 -9.57 -2.39
C LEU A 19 -12.99 -9.24 -3.82
N ALA A 20 -11.85 -8.57 -3.98
CA ALA A 20 -11.32 -8.24 -5.30
C ALA A 20 -10.81 -9.49 -6.04
N VAL A 21 -10.15 -10.41 -5.33
CA VAL A 21 -9.71 -11.69 -5.90
C VAL A 21 -10.91 -12.54 -6.30
N THR A 22 -11.93 -12.68 -5.45
CA THR A 22 -13.12 -13.47 -5.80
C THR A 22 -13.86 -12.87 -6.99
N ALA A 23 -14.02 -11.55 -7.05
CA ALA A 23 -14.59 -10.86 -8.21
C ALA A 23 -13.77 -11.14 -9.49
N PHE A 24 -12.44 -11.11 -9.41
CA PHE A 24 -11.57 -11.43 -10.54
C PHE A 24 -11.79 -12.85 -11.07
N PHE A 25 -11.84 -13.85 -10.17
CA PHE A 25 -12.11 -15.24 -10.55
C PHE A 25 -13.49 -15.41 -11.20
N ILE A 26 -14.53 -14.77 -10.65
CA ILE A 26 -15.90 -14.81 -11.18
C ILE A 26 -15.98 -14.16 -12.58
N ILE A 27 -15.41 -12.97 -12.75
CA ILE A 27 -15.47 -12.22 -14.02
C ILE A 27 -14.75 -12.95 -15.15
N ASN A 28 -13.66 -13.65 -14.85
CA ASN A 28 -12.86 -14.35 -15.84
C ASN A 28 -13.20 -15.85 -15.98
N ASP A 29 -14.24 -16.33 -15.28
CA ASP A 29 -14.65 -17.74 -15.25
C ASP A 29 -13.49 -18.70 -14.95
N LEU A 30 -12.65 -18.33 -13.99
CA LEU A 30 -11.44 -19.07 -13.64
C LEU A 30 -11.72 -20.08 -12.51
N ASN A 31 -11.22 -21.31 -12.67
CA ASN A 31 -11.32 -22.35 -11.64
C ASN A 31 -10.26 -22.16 -10.55
N PHE A 32 -10.67 -21.58 -9.42
CA PHE A 32 -9.80 -21.32 -8.25
C PHE A 32 -9.07 -22.58 -7.74
N SER A 33 -9.75 -23.73 -7.73
CA SER A 33 -9.19 -25.02 -7.30
C SER A 33 -7.96 -25.44 -8.11
N ASN A 34 -8.02 -25.30 -9.43
CA ASN A 34 -6.92 -25.65 -10.33
C ASN A 34 -5.71 -24.74 -10.13
N CYS A 35 -5.95 -23.46 -9.83
CA CYS A 35 -4.88 -22.49 -9.56
C CYS A 35 -4.14 -22.82 -8.25
N ILE A 36 -4.85 -23.16 -7.17
CA ILE A 36 -4.22 -23.49 -5.89
C ILE A 36 -3.42 -24.79 -5.95
N LEU A 37 -3.90 -25.79 -6.69
CA LEU A 37 -3.19 -27.06 -6.81
C LEU A 37 -1.87 -26.94 -7.59
N ASN A 38 -1.66 -25.84 -8.32
CA ASN A 38 -0.42 -25.57 -9.03
C ASN A 38 0.60 -24.86 -8.13
N ILE A 39 1.60 -25.63 -7.65
CA ILE A 39 2.63 -25.11 -6.74
C ILE A 39 3.50 -24.02 -7.37
N ASN A 40 3.77 -24.10 -8.68
CA ASN A 40 4.55 -23.08 -9.39
C ASN A 40 3.80 -21.76 -9.45
N PHE A 41 2.49 -21.81 -9.68
CA PHE A 41 1.63 -20.63 -9.69
C PHE A 41 1.60 -19.95 -8.31
N LEU A 42 1.44 -20.73 -7.23
CA LEU A 42 1.48 -20.22 -5.86
C LEU A 42 2.83 -19.57 -5.53
N PHE A 43 3.94 -20.24 -5.88
CA PHE A 43 5.28 -19.70 -5.64
C PHE A 43 5.50 -18.37 -6.38
N LEU A 44 5.06 -18.29 -7.64
CA LEU A 44 5.18 -17.07 -8.44
C LEU A 44 4.36 -15.93 -7.82
N ILE A 45 3.09 -16.16 -7.48
CA ILE A 45 2.23 -15.14 -6.84
C ILE A 45 2.85 -14.66 -5.54
N PHE A 46 3.34 -15.57 -4.69
CA PHE A 46 3.97 -15.20 -3.44
C PHE A 46 5.21 -14.33 -3.67
N SER A 47 6.04 -14.67 -4.66
CA SER A 47 7.20 -13.85 -5.05
C SER A 47 6.77 -12.45 -5.50
N PHE A 48 5.74 -12.35 -6.34
CA PHE A 48 5.17 -11.09 -6.79
C PHE A 48 4.59 -10.25 -5.64
N PHE A 49 3.98 -10.87 -4.63
CA PHE A 49 3.52 -10.16 -3.44
C PHE A 49 4.67 -9.55 -2.67
N VAL A 50 5.73 -10.31 -2.39
CA VAL A 50 6.92 -9.80 -1.71
C VAL A 50 7.51 -8.63 -2.49
N VAL A 51 7.66 -8.76 -3.81
CA VAL A 51 8.15 -7.69 -4.67
C VAL A 51 7.24 -6.45 -4.61
N THR A 52 5.93 -6.64 -4.64
CA THR A 52 4.97 -5.53 -4.59
C THR A 52 5.05 -4.77 -3.28
N ILE A 53 5.13 -5.47 -2.13
CA ILE A 53 5.32 -4.83 -0.81
C ILE A 53 6.60 -4.01 -0.79
N VAL A 54 7.71 -4.59 -1.25
CA VAL A 54 9.01 -3.89 -1.27
C VAL A 54 8.93 -2.63 -2.13
N LEU A 55 8.37 -2.73 -3.34
CA LEU A 55 8.20 -1.58 -4.23
C LEU A 55 7.28 -0.51 -3.64
N HIS A 56 6.21 -0.92 -2.96
CA HIS A 56 5.24 -0.02 -2.34
C HIS A 56 5.90 0.88 -1.29
N GLU A 57 6.60 0.25 -0.34
CA GLU A 57 7.30 0.96 0.73
C GLU A 57 8.50 1.77 0.21
N LEU A 58 9.17 1.29 -0.84
CA LEU A 58 10.22 2.05 -1.52
C LEU A 58 9.67 3.34 -2.14
N ILE A 59 8.50 3.31 -2.76
CA ILE A 59 7.89 4.50 -3.37
C ILE A 59 7.44 5.49 -2.29
N HIS A 60 6.88 5.02 -1.17
CA HIS A 60 6.65 5.88 0.00
C HIS A 60 7.95 6.54 0.44
N GLY A 61 9.03 5.77 0.57
CA GLY A 61 10.35 6.31 0.90
C GLY A 61 10.85 7.35 -0.09
N ILE A 62 10.70 7.11 -1.40
CA ILE A 62 11.08 8.10 -2.42
C ILE A 62 10.27 9.39 -2.25
N ALA A 63 8.96 9.28 -2.02
CA ALA A 63 8.09 10.44 -1.80
C ALA A 63 8.49 11.21 -0.52
N TYR A 64 8.72 10.52 0.59
CA TYR A 64 9.19 11.13 1.83
C TYR A 64 10.52 11.86 1.62
N LYS A 65 11.49 11.23 0.93
CA LYS A 65 12.80 11.83 0.64
C LYS A 65 12.69 13.07 -0.25
N PHE A 66 11.75 13.07 -1.20
CA PHE A 66 11.48 14.23 -2.05
C PHE A 66 11.02 15.45 -1.23
N PHE A 67 10.24 15.23 -0.16
CA PHE A 67 9.83 16.28 0.80
C PHE A 67 10.83 16.51 1.94
N GLY A 68 12.10 16.08 1.78
CA GLY A 68 13.18 16.40 2.71
C GLY A 68 13.31 15.48 3.92
N ALA A 69 12.63 14.32 3.93
CA ALA A 69 12.80 13.32 4.99
C ALA A 69 14.23 12.76 5.03
N LYS A 70 14.70 12.44 6.24
CA LYS A 70 15.90 11.60 6.43
C LYS A 70 15.43 10.20 6.81
N LEU A 71 15.50 9.29 5.86
CA LEU A 71 14.91 7.98 6.02
C LEU A 71 15.83 6.97 6.69
N LYS A 72 15.26 6.18 7.60
CA LYS A 72 15.78 4.88 7.98
C LYS A 72 14.78 3.81 7.55
N PHE A 73 15.24 2.92 6.68
CA PHE A 73 14.53 1.69 6.36
C PHE A 73 14.76 0.68 7.48
N GLY A 74 13.70 -0.03 7.87
CA GLY A 74 13.79 -1.11 8.85
C GLY A 74 12.71 -2.16 8.62
N PHE A 75 12.87 -3.30 9.29
CA PHE A 75 11.88 -4.37 9.34
C PHE A 75 11.36 -4.49 10.77
N LYS A 76 10.04 -4.42 10.97
CA LYS A 76 9.43 -4.69 12.28
C LYS A 76 8.04 -5.30 12.11
N HIS A 77 7.81 -6.40 12.84
CA HIS A 77 6.53 -7.13 12.87
C HIS A 77 5.98 -7.43 11.46
N LEU A 78 6.82 -7.94 10.56
CA LEU A 78 6.49 -8.31 9.18
C LEU A 78 6.17 -7.14 8.23
N ASN A 79 6.31 -5.89 8.69
CA ASN A 79 6.23 -4.71 7.82
C ASN A 79 7.62 -4.13 7.57
N ILE A 80 7.92 -3.88 6.30
CA ILE A 80 8.96 -2.92 5.92
C ILE A 80 8.40 -1.56 6.26
N TYR A 81 9.16 -0.72 6.93
CA TYR A 81 8.75 0.65 7.20
C TYR A 81 9.82 1.64 6.77
N THR A 82 9.37 2.81 6.35
CA THR A 82 10.19 4.01 6.18
C THR A 82 9.92 4.96 7.33
N ILE A 83 10.91 5.17 8.22
CA ILE A 83 10.79 6.20 9.26
C ILE A 83 11.49 7.46 8.79
N ASP A 84 10.78 8.57 8.87
CA ASP A 84 11.40 9.88 8.85
C ASP A 84 12.04 10.21 10.22
N THR A 85 13.37 10.29 10.23
CA THR A 85 14.17 10.65 11.42
C THR A 85 14.51 12.14 11.48
N SER A 86 14.13 12.93 10.47
CA SER A 86 14.44 14.37 10.40
C SER A 86 13.60 15.21 11.34
N GLY A 87 12.45 14.69 11.80
CA GLY A 87 11.51 15.42 12.61
C GLY A 87 10.63 16.39 11.83
N ASN A 88 10.61 16.30 10.49
CA ASN A 88 9.80 17.13 9.61
C ASN A 88 8.31 16.99 9.91
N THR A 89 7.59 18.03 9.53
CA THR A 89 6.13 18.05 9.56
C THR A 89 5.60 18.27 8.16
N TYR A 90 4.69 17.41 7.73
CA TYR A 90 4.11 17.42 6.40
C TYR A 90 2.71 18.05 6.43
N GLY A 91 2.43 18.90 5.44
CA GLY A 91 1.10 19.41 5.18
C GLY A 91 0.19 18.37 4.52
N VAL A 92 -1.10 18.70 4.40
CA VAL A 92 -2.11 17.81 3.80
C VAL A 92 -1.77 17.41 2.37
N LEU A 93 -1.31 18.36 1.54
CA LEU A 93 -0.95 18.10 0.14
C LEU A 93 0.30 17.21 0.02
N GLU A 94 1.30 17.43 0.87
CA GLU A 94 2.52 16.60 0.90
C GLU A 94 2.17 15.16 1.31
N MET A 95 1.34 15.02 2.35
CA MET A 95 0.86 13.71 2.79
C MET A 95 -0.03 13.02 1.75
N PHE A 96 -0.84 13.78 0.99
CA PHE A 96 -1.59 13.22 -0.13
C PHE A 96 -0.65 12.55 -1.14
N VAL A 97 0.40 13.26 -1.56
CA VAL A 97 1.38 12.72 -2.50
C VAL A 97 2.08 11.51 -1.89
N ILE A 98 2.58 11.61 -0.66
CA ILE A 98 3.29 10.52 0.01
C ILE A 98 2.43 9.26 0.10
N MET A 99 1.16 9.38 0.50
CA MET A 99 0.23 8.26 0.71
C MET A 99 -0.27 7.65 -0.60
N PHE A 100 -0.60 8.46 -1.60
CA PHE A 100 -1.25 7.98 -2.83
C PHE A 100 -0.26 7.65 -3.95
N LEU A 101 1.02 8.04 -3.84
CA LEU A 101 1.98 7.78 -4.91
C LEU A 101 2.16 6.28 -5.20
N PRO A 102 2.34 5.38 -4.21
CA PRO A 102 2.44 3.94 -4.50
C PRO A 102 1.15 3.37 -5.10
N LEU A 103 0.00 3.79 -4.57
CA LEU A 103 -1.31 3.38 -5.09
C LEU A 103 -1.40 3.69 -6.58
N LEU A 104 -1.18 4.94 -6.97
CA LEU A 104 -1.34 5.38 -8.36
C LEU A 104 -0.25 4.81 -9.26
N PHE A 105 1.01 4.94 -8.86
CA PHE A 105 2.15 4.56 -9.70
C PHE A 105 2.19 3.05 -9.96
N LEU A 106 2.09 2.22 -8.91
CA LEU A 106 2.15 0.76 -9.08
C LEU A 106 0.90 0.21 -9.76
N THR A 107 -0.28 0.79 -9.49
CA THR A 107 -1.50 0.37 -10.20
C THR A 107 -1.37 0.61 -11.70
N VAL A 108 -0.95 1.81 -12.12
CA VAL A 108 -0.73 2.12 -13.55
C VAL A 108 0.36 1.21 -14.13
N LEU A 109 1.48 1.03 -13.43
CA LEU A 109 2.56 0.16 -13.87
C LEU A 109 2.08 -1.28 -14.12
N PHE A 110 1.38 -1.89 -13.17
CA PHE A 110 0.90 -3.25 -13.29
C PHE A 110 -0.20 -3.40 -14.35
N LEU A 111 -1.05 -2.38 -14.55
CA LEU A 111 -2.02 -2.38 -15.65
C LEU A 111 -1.34 -2.30 -17.03
N ILE A 112 -0.25 -1.52 -17.15
CA ILE A 112 0.55 -1.49 -18.39
C ILE A 112 1.22 -2.85 -18.61
N LEU A 113 1.80 -3.46 -17.56
CA LEU A 113 2.44 -4.77 -17.65
C LEU A 113 1.44 -5.87 -17.99
N SER A 114 0.22 -5.84 -17.46
CA SER A 114 -0.82 -6.81 -17.80
C SER A 114 -1.24 -6.70 -19.28
N TYR A 115 -1.23 -5.49 -19.84
CA TYR A 115 -1.49 -5.26 -21.27
C TYR A 115 -0.35 -5.76 -22.17
N ILE A 116 0.91 -5.55 -21.77
CA ILE A 116 2.10 -5.96 -22.54
C ILE A 116 2.27 -7.49 -22.50
N PHE A 117 2.15 -8.09 -21.31
CA PHE A 117 2.39 -9.52 -21.08
C PHE A 117 1.09 -10.31 -21.04
N LYS A 118 0.39 -10.39 -22.17
CA LYS A 118 -0.96 -10.97 -22.27
C LYS A 118 -1.08 -12.41 -21.76
N GLU A 119 -0.08 -13.26 -21.96
CA GLU A 119 -0.11 -14.65 -21.47
C GLU A 119 0.00 -14.75 -19.94
N ASN A 120 0.62 -13.76 -19.31
CA ASN A 120 0.93 -13.71 -17.89
C ASN A 120 0.15 -12.60 -17.17
N TYR A 121 -0.90 -12.07 -17.79
CA TYR A 121 -1.61 -10.87 -17.34
C TYR A 121 -2.19 -11.03 -15.93
N HIS A 122 -2.61 -12.24 -15.58
CA HIS A 122 -3.18 -12.58 -14.27
C HIS A 122 -2.25 -12.19 -13.12
N TYR A 123 -0.93 -12.44 -13.23
CA TYR A 123 0.02 -12.12 -12.17
C TYR A 123 0.09 -10.61 -11.90
N PHE A 124 0.07 -9.80 -12.96
CA PHE A 124 0.08 -8.35 -12.84
C PHE A 124 -1.25 -7.82 -12.29
N ILE A 125 -2.38 -8.43 -12.67
CA ILE A 125 -3.67 -8.09 -12.05
C ILE A 125 -3.68 -8.43 -10.56
N PHE A 126 -3.12 -9.58 -10.14
CA PHE A 126 -2.96 -9.90 -8.72
C PHE A 126 -2.09 -8.85 -8.00
N CYS A 127 -1.02 -8.37 -8.63
CA CYS A 127 -0.21 -7.28 -8.09
C CYS A 127 -1.02 -5.98 -7.95
N THR A 128 -1.86 -5.64 -8.94
CA THR A 128 -2.76 -4.49 -8.86
C THR A 128 -3.74 -4.61 -7.69
N ILE A 129 -4.43 -5.75 -7.58
CA ILE A 129 -5.38 -6.01 -6.49
C ILE A 129 -4.68 -5.91 -5.13
N PHE A 130 -3.50 -6.51 -5.03
CA PHE A 130 -2.72 -6.50 -3.80
C PHE A 130 -2.27 -5.08 -3.42
N ASN A 131 -1.77 -4.29 -4.38
CA ASN A 131 -1.38 -2.89 -4.16
C ASN A 131 -2.55 -2.00 -3.71
N VAL A 132 -3.74 -2.19 -4.31
CA VAL A 132 -4.95 -1.48 -3.89
C VAL A 132 -5.33 -1.87 -2.46
N ALA A 133 -5.28 -3.17 -2.14
CA ALA A 133 -5.58 -3.65 -0.80
C ALA A 133 -4.58 -3.14 0.24
N SER A 134 -3.28 -3.09 -0.07
CA SER A 134 -2.26 -2.58 0.86
C SER A 134 -2.41 -1.08 1.12
N SER A 135 -2.87 -0.30 0.13
CA SER A 135 -3.11 1.15 0.28
C SER A 135 -4.33 1.53 1.13
N ILE A 136 -5.14 0.58 1.60
CA ILE A 136 -6.32 0.90 2.41
C ILE A 136 -5.95 1.62 3.70
N GLY A 137 -4.83 1.26 4.31
CA GLY A 137 -4.31 1.97 5.49
C GLY A 137 -4.04 3.44 5.19
N ASP A 138 -3.43 3.73 4.05
CA ASP A 138 -3.11 5.10 3.61
C ASP A 138 -4.36 5.91 3.33
N ILE A 139 -5.34 5.31 2.65
CA ILE A 139 -6.63 5.94 2.34
C ILE A 139 -7.37 6.30 3.63
N ILE A 140 -7.49 5.35 4.56
CA ILE A 140 -8.17 5.56 5.84
C ILE A 140 -7.46 6.66 6.64
N LEU A 141 -6.13 6.63 6.69
CA LEU A 141 -5.35 7.62 7.41
C LEU A 141 -5.46 9.01 6.80
N PHE A 142 -5.47 9.11 5.47
CA PHE A 142 -5.67 10.37 4.76
C PHE A 142 -7.08 10.94 5.00
N ILE A 143 -8.13 10.12 4.91
CA ILE A 143 -9.51 10.52 5.24
C ILE A 143 -9.59 11.01 6.69
N TYR A 144 -8.94 10.29 7.62
CA TYR A 144 -8.86 10.71 9.01
C TYR A 144 -8.19 12.09 9.15
N MET A 145 -7.10 12.35 8.41
CA MET A 145 -6.47 13.67 8.38
C MET A 145 -7.41 14.76 7.88
N LEU A 146 -8.12 14.53 6.77
CA LEU A 146 -9.08 15.50 6.23
C LEU A 146 -10.18 15.82 7.25
N SER A 147 -10.64 14.82 8.01
CA SER A 147 -11.65 15.00 9.06
C SER A 147 -11.21 15.94 10.19
N LYS A 148 -9.90 16.17 10.35
CA LYS A 148 -9.32 17.06 11.38
C LYS A 148 -9.06 18.49 10.89
N GLY A 149 -9.19 18.76 9.59
CA GLY A 149 -9.11 20.08 8.97
C GLY A 149 -7.82 20.36 8.19
N GLY A 150 -7.92 21.17 7.12
CA GLY A 150 -6.85 21.39 6.13
C GLY A 150 -5.58 22.09 6.64
N GLY A 151 -5.61 22.69 7.84
CA GLY A 151 -4.47 23.34 8.47
C GLY A 151 -3.62 22.43 9.35
N CYS A 152 -3.91 21.13 9.40
CA CYS A 152 -3.16 20.17 10.20
C CYS A 152 -1.78 19.88 9.59
N LYS A 153 -0.79 19.76 10.46
CA LYS A 153 0.54 19.24 10.14
C LYS A 153 0.69 17.85 10.71
N ILE A 154 1.21 16.92 9.92
CA ILE A 154 1.47 15.54 10.33
C ILE A 154 2.97 15.37 10.59
N LYS A 155 3.29 14.71 11.69
CA LYS A 155 4.62 14.17 11.93
C LYS A 155 4.54 12.66 11.99
N ASP A 156 5.31 12.01 11.15
CA ASP A 156 5.49 10.57 11.23
C ASP A 156 6.46 10.24 12.38
N THR A 157 6.16 9.19 13.15
CA THR A 157 6.94 8.79 14.32
C THR A 157 7.00 7.28 14.45
N ASN A 158 7.93 6.79 15.28
CA ASN A 158 8.11 5.36 15.58
C ASN A 158 6.84 4.65 16.10
N TYR A 159 5.84 5.40 16.56
CA TYR A 159 4.60 4.89 17.13
C TYR A 159 3.36 5.23 16.28
N GLY A 160 3.57 5.75 15.07
CA GLY A 160 2.54 6.19 14.13
C GLY A 160 2.53 7.71 13.96
N PHE A 161 1.40 8.25 13.51
CA PHE A 161 1.28 9.66 13.14
C PHE A 161 0.81 10.55 14.29
N LEU A 162 1.54 11.65 14.52
CA LEU A 162 1.14 12.78 15.36
C LEU A 162 0.55 13.89 14.49
N MET A 163 -0.54 14.49 14.94
CA MET A 163 -1.19 15.62 14.25
C MET A 163 -1.12 16.87 15.10
N TYR A 164 -0.68 17.97 14.49
CA TYR A 164 -0.65 19.30 15.09
C TYR A 164 -1.68 20.18 14.38
N LYS A 165 -2.60 20.77 15.14
CA LYS A 165 -3.51 21.79 14.62
C LYS A 165 -2.81 23.14 14.68
N LYS A 166 -2.89 23.93 13.61
CA LYS A 166 -2.47 25.34 13.67
C LYS A 166 -3.43 26.06 14.63
N SER A 167 -2.88 26.60 15.73
CA SER A 167 -3.60 27.45 16.68
C SER A 167 -4.07 28.74 16.01
#